data_AF-A0A8I2YML0-F1
#
_entry.id   AF-A0A8I2YML0-F1
#
_cell.length_a   1.000
_cell.length_b   1.000
_cell.length_c   1.000
_cell.angle_alpha   90.00
_cell.angle_beta   90.00
_cell.angle_gamma   90.00
#
_symmetry.space_group_name_H-M   'P 1'
#
loop_
_entity.id
_entity.type
_entity.pdbx_description
1 polymer ?
#
loop_
_entity_poly.entity_id
_entity_poly.type
_entity_poly.pdbx_seq_one_letter_code
_entity_poly.pdbx_strand_id
1 'polypeptide(L)'
;MGDWQYELGVQIVDVCVSTRERNGGLIELGELVRMVGKLRGVESGVITEEDVVQSIKTLQPLGAGYQVIDVGGGKKMVRSVMKELDDDQGVILAEAQAEGGRVVEEILVNRRGWTYERARAAAREYASPRWTLLA
;
A
#
# COMPACT_ATOMS: atom_id res chain seq x y z
N MET A 1 -24.76 -8.59 -2.28
CA MET A 1 -23.78 -7.50 -2.03
C MET A 1 -24.60 -6.23 -1.99
N GLY A 2 -24.67 -5.58 -0.83
CA GLY A 2 -25.60 -4.48 -0.60
C GLY A 2 -25.02 -3.13 -1.00
N ASP A 3 -25.90 -2.14 -1.13
CA ASP A 3 -25.56 -0.74 -1.43
C ASP A 3 -24.46 -0.20 -0.52
N TRP A 4 -24.43 -0.67 0.73
CA TRP A 4 -23.41 -0.33 1.72
C TRP A 4 -21.97 -0.66 1.29
N GLN A 5 -21.73 -1.84 0.69
CA GLN A 5 -20.38 -2.20 0.24
C GLN A 5 -19.93 -1.36 -0.95
N TYR A 6 -20.86 -0.90 -1.79
CA TYR A 6 -20.55 0.01 -2.90
C TYR A 6 -20.25 1.41 -2.38
N GLU A 7 -21.05 1.93 -1.45
CA GLU A 7 -20.79 3.21 -0.79
C GLU A 7 -19.43 3.23 -0.09
N LEU A 8 -19.11 2.17 0.66
CA LEU A 8 -17.82 2.03 1.31
C LEU A 8 -16.68 1.96 0.30
N GLY A 9 -16.89 1.27 -0.83
CA GLY A 9 -15.95 1.23 -1.95
C GLY A 9 -15.61 2.61 -2.52
N VAL A 10 -16.61 3.49 -2.71
CA VAL A 10 -16.38 4.87 -3.17
C VAL A 10 -15.53 5.66 -2.17
N GLN A 11 -15.82 5.53 -0.87
CA GLN A 11 -15.04 6.20 0.18
C GLN A 11 -13.60 5.70 0.25
N ILE A 12 -13.37 4.41 0.04
CA ILE A 12 -12.03 3.82 -0.06
C ILE A 12 -11.27 4.46 -1.23
N VAL A 13 -11.92 4.63 -2.40
CA VAL A 13 -11.33 5.30 -3.56
C VAL A 13 -10.93 6.74 -3.21
N ASP A 14 -11.80 7.51 -2.55
CA ASP A 14 -11.52 8.89 -2.17
C ASP A 14 -10.30 9.00 -1.23
N VAL A 15 -10.22 8.12 -0.22
CA VAL A 15 -9.05 8.07 0.68
C VAL A 15 -7.78 7.68 -0.08
N CYS A 16 -7.86 6.69 -0.96
CA CYS A 16 -6.72 6.24 -1.76
C CYS A 16 -6.21 7.35 -2.70
N VAL A 17 -7.11 8.06 -3.37
CA VAL A 17 -6.77 9.17 -4.27
C VAL A 17 -6.18 10.34 -3.50
N SER A 18 -6.78 10.73 -2.37
CA SER A 18 -6.32 11.88 -1.57
C SER A 18 -4.98 11.66 -0.86
N THR A 19 -4.63 10.40 -0.56
CA THR A 19 -3.36 10.06 0.10
C THR A 19 -2.24 9.73 -0.88
N ARG A 20 -2.57 9.48 -2.15
CA ARG A 20 -1.64 9.01 -3.18
C ARG A 20 -0.35 9.83 -3.30
N GLU A 21 -0.44 11.16 -3.30
CA GLU A 21 0.74 12.03 -3.44
C GLU A 21 1.70 11.95 -2.24
N ARG A 22 1.23 11.40 -1.12
CA ARG A 22 1.98 11.27 0.14
C ARG A 22 2.52 9.86 0.36
N ASN A 23 1.79 8.83 -0.06
CA ASN A 23 2.10 7.42 0.23
C ASN A 23 2.28 6.56 -1.03
N GLY A 24 2.38 7.17 -2.20
CA GLY A 24 2.61 6.48 -3.47
C GLY A 24 1.51 5.51 -3.90
N GLY A 25 0.34 5.52 -3.25
CA GLY A 25 -0.73 4.57 -3.54
C GLY A 25 -0.69 3.27 -2.71
N LEU A 26 0.08 3.26 -1.63
CA LEU A 26 0.10 2.19 -0.63
C LEU A 26 -0.34 2.74 0.72
N ILE A 27 -1.33 2.10 1.34
CA ILE A 27 -1.83 2.49 2.67
C ILE A 27 -2.01 1.25 3.53
N GLU A 28 -1.67 1.33 4.81
CA GLU A 28 -1.90 0.22 5.75
C GLU A 28 -3.42 0.02 5.94
N LEU A 29 -3.86 -1.25 6.04
CA LEU A 29 -5.29 -1.57 6.06
C LEU A 29 -6.00 -0.96 7.29
N GLY A 30 -5.40 -1.04 8.47
CA GLY A 30 -5.90 -0.39 9.69
C GLY A 30 -5.93 1.14 9.58
N GLU A 31 -4.93 1.75 8.96
CA GLU A 31 -4.94 3.19 8.68
C GLU A 31 -6.08 3.56 7.73
N LEU A 32 -6.31 2.78 6.66
CA LEU A 32 -7.41 2.99 5.74
C LEU A 32 -8.76 2.88 6.46
N VAL A 33 -8.97 1.86 7.30
CA VAL A 33 -10.16 1.72 8.15
C VAL A 33 -10.38 2.98 8.98
N ARG A 34 -9.33 3.47 9.65
CA ARG A 34 -9.40 4.69 10.47
C ARG A 34 -9.75 5.92 9.64
N MET A 35 -9.17 6.08 8.46
CA MET A 35 -9.41 7.24 7.59
C MET A 35 -10.83 7.24 7.01
N VAL A 36 -11.31 6.08 6.56
CA VAL A 36 -12.67 5.93 6.04
C VAL A 36 -13.70 6.11 7.16
N GLY A 37 -13.44 5.58 8.37
CA GLY A 37 -14.28 5.82 9.54
C GLY A 37 -14.43 7.30 9.88
N LYS A 38 -13.31 8.05 9.82
CA LYS A 38 -13.33 9.52 9.98
C LYS A 38 -14.11 10.22 8.87
N LEU A 39 -13.92 9.83 7.61
CA LEU A 39 -14.63 10.40 6.46
C LEU A 39 -16.16 10.21 6.60
N ARG A 40 -16.58 9.05 7.11
CA ARG A 40 -17.99 8.70 7.32
C ARG A 40 -18.58 9.29 8.61
N GLY A 41 -17.74 9.84 9.49
CA GLY A 41 -18.17 10.38 10.79
C GLY A 41 -18.68 9.30 11.76
N VAL A 42 -18.16 8.07 11.65
CA VAL A 42 -18.57 6.95 12.52
C VAL A 42 -17.54 6.68 13.62
N GLU A 43 -18.01 6.10 14.73
CA GLU A 43 -17.14 5.68 15.82
C GLU A 43 -16.19 4.55 15.40
N SER A 44 -15.08 4.42 16.14
CA SER A 44 -14.11 3.36 15.92
C SER A 44 -14.75 1.98 16.13
N GLY A 45 -14.47 1.03 15.23
CA GLY A 45 -15.00 -0.33 15.31
C GLY A 45 -16.31 -0.57 14.54
N VAL A 46 -16.96 0.49 14.02
CA VAL A 46 -18.12 0.35 13.11
C VAL A 46 -17.71 -0.20 11.74
N ILE A 47 -16.54 0.20 11.26
CA ILE A 47 -15.94 -0.31 10.02
C ILE A 47 -14.81 -1.24 10.42
N THR A 48 -14.85 -2.47 9.92
CA THR A 48 -13.83 -3.49 10.17
C THR A 48 -12.88 -3.65 8.96
N GLU A 49 -11.75 -4.30 9.18
CA GLU A 49 -10.87 -4.69 8.07
C GLU A 49 -11.59 -5.58 7.05
N GLU A 50 -12.44 -6.49 7.51
CA GLU A 50 -13.18 -7.41 6.63
C GLU A 50 -14.12 -6.64 5.71
N ASP A 51 -14.76 -5.59 6.21
CA ASP A 51 -15.63 -4.72 5.43
C ASP A 51 -14.87 -4.00 4.31
N VAL A 52 -13.67 -3.50 4.62
CA VAL A 52 -12.79 -2.86 3.65
C VAL A 52 -12.30 -3.87 2.62
N VAL A 53 -11.89 -5.06 3.05
CA VAL A 53 -11.47 -6.15 2.16
C VAL A 53 -12.61 -6.56 1.22
N GLN A 54 -13.83 -6.72 1.74
CA GLN A 54 -15.01 -7.06 0.95
C GLN A 54 -15.36 -5.95 -0.05
N SER A 55 -15.24 -4.69 0.36
CA SER A 55 -15.50 -3.55 -0.52
C SER A 55 -14.44 -3.41 -1.61
N ILE A 56 -13.16 -3.69 -1.31
CA ILE A 56 -12.11 -3.73 -2.33
C ILE A 56 -12.38 -4.82 -3.39
N LYS A 57 -12.93 -5.97 -2.99
CA LYS A 57 -13.33 -7.03 -3.94
C LYS A 57 -14.40 -6.56 -4.93
N THR A 58 -15.30 -5.66 -4.53
CA THR A 58 -16.30 -5.10 -5.47
C THR A 58 -15.69 -4.10 -6.45
N LEU A 59 -14.52 -3.53 -6.13
CA LEU A 59 -13.76 -2.65 -7.02
C LEU A 59 -12.89 -3.41 -8.04
N GLN A 60 -12.58 -4.69 -7.79
CA GLN A 60 -11.70 -5.49 -8.68
C GLN A 60 -12.17 -5.53 -10.15
N PRO A 61 -13.47 -5.72 -10.47
CA PRO A 61 -13.95 -5.75 -11.86
C PRO A 61 -13.72 -4.44 -12.62
N LEU A 62 -13.52 -3.31 -11.91
CA LEU A 62 -13.25 -2.01 -12.54
C LEU A 62 -11.84 -1.91 -13.12
N GLY A 63 -10.94 -2.88 -12.85
CA GLY A 63 -9.59 -2.88 -13.39
C GLY A 63 -8.77 -1.66 -12.95
N ALA A 64 -9.00 -1.14 -11.73
CA ALA A 64 -8.34 0.05 -11.22
C ALA A 64 -7.13 -0.24 -10.29
N GLY A 65 -6.75 -1.51 -10.14
CA GLY A 65 -5.53 -1.92 -9.42
C GLY A 65 -5.67 -2.00 -7.89
N TYR A 66 -6.91 -1.90 -7.38
CA TYR A 66 -7.20 -2.05 -5.96
C TYR A 66 -6.97 -3.48 -5.49
N GLN A 67 -6.03 -3.65 -4.55
CA GLN A 67 -5.69 -4.95 -4.02
C GLN A 67 -5.23 -4.86 -2.58
N VAL A 68 -5.64 -5.84 -1.77
CA VAL A 68 -5.06 -6.08 -0.45
C VAL A 68 -3.85 -7.01 -0.62
N ILE A 69 -2.68 -6.58 -0.15
CA ILE A 69 -1.43 -7.35 -0.17
C ILE A 69 -0.97 -7.61 1.27
N ASP A 70 -0.41 -8.78 1.51
CA ASP A 70 0.26 -9.12 2.76
C ASP A 70 1.76 -8.84 2.58
N VAL A 71 2.34 -8.02 3.45
CA VAL A 71 3.77 -7.65 3.40
C VAL A 71 4.60 -8.40 4.45
N GLY A 72 4.02 -9.44 5.07
CA GLY A 72 4.64 -10.23 6.11
C GLY A 72 4.49 -9.63 7.51
N GLY A 73 4.71 -10.46 8.53
CA GLY A 73 4.59 -10.05 9.93
C GLY A 73 3.17 -9.67 10.35
N GLY A 74 2.15 -10.15 9.64
CA GLY A 74 0.73 -9.88 9.90
C GLY A 74 0.24 -8.51 9.42
N LYS A 75 1.06 -7.75 8.69
CA LYS A 75 0.67 -6.44 8.16
C LYS A 75 0.04 -6.57 6.78
N LYS A 76 -1.14 -5.97 6.63
CA LYS A 76 -1.85 -5.88 5.34
C LYS A 76 -1.81 -4.45 4.83
N MET A 77 -1.59 -4.31 3.53
CA MET A 77 -1.59 -3.03 2.83
C MET A 77 -2.64 -3.05 1.72
N VAL A 78 -3.19 -1.88 1.41
CA VAL A 78 -4.04 -1.65 0.25
C VAL A 78 -3.26 -0.87 -0.79
N ARG A 79 -3.17 -1.45 -1.98
CA ARG A 79 -2.66 -0.81 -3.19
C ARG A 79 -3.82 -0.22 -3.97
N SER A 80 -3.65 0.99 -4.52
CA SER A 80 -4.69 1.71 -5.27
C SER A 80 -4.24 2.26 -6.63
N VAL A 81 -3.01 1.96 -7.05
CA VAL A 81 -2.44 2.46 -8.31
C VAL A 81 -2.18 1.30 -9.27
N MET A 82 -2.69 1.44 -10.50
CA MET A 82 -2.30 0.63 -11.67
C MET A 82 -0.90 1.02 -12.14
N LYS A 83 0.11 0.81 -11.30
CA LYS A 83 1.48 0.68 -11.72
C LYS A 83 1.95 -0.59 -11.03
N GLU A 84 2.43 -1.54 -11.81
CA GLU A 84 2.90 -2.82 -11.31
C GLU A 84 3.82 -2.55 -10.11
N LEU A 85 3.44 -3.03 -8.91
CA LEU A 85 4.49 -3.56 -8.06
C LEU A 85 4.95 -4.78 -8.84
N ASP A 86 6.03 -4.63 -9.59
CA ASP A 86 6.83 -5.80 -9.93
C ASP A 86 7.29 -6.45 -8.60
N ASP A 87 7.69 -7.71 -8.68
CA ASP A 87 8.15 -8.46 -7.50
C ASP A 87 9.31 -7.74 -6.77
N ASP A 88 10.00 -6.81 -7.46
CA ASP A 88 11.09 -6.03 -6.91
C ASP A 88 10.62 -4.99 -5.90
N GLN A 89 9.48 -4.34 -6.14
CA GLN A 89 8.92 -3.38 -5.21
C GLN A 89 8.50 -4.04 -3.89
N GLY A 90 7.93 -5.26 -3.95
CA GLY A 90 7.57 -6.04 -2.77
C GLY A 90 8.80 -6.47 -1.95
N VAL A 91 9.86 -6.90 -2.64
CA VAL A 91 11.14 -7.24 -2.00
C VAL A 91 11.79 -6.03 -1.35
N ILE A 92 11.77 -4.87 -2.00
CA ILE A 92 12.32 -3.62 -1.45
C ILE A 92 11.58 -3.19 -0.19
N LEU A 93 10.24 -3.26 -0.18
CA LEU A 93 9.45 -2.90 0.99
C LEU A 93 9.75 -3.80 2.20
N ALA A 94 9.91 -5.10 1.96
CA ALA A 94 10.26 -6.08 2.98
C ALA A 94 11.67 -5.83 3.56
N GLU A 95 12.67 -5.54 2.71
CA GLU A 95 14.02 -5.18 3.18
C GLU A 95 14.03 -3.83 3.90
N ALA A 96 13.27 -2.84 3.42
CA ALA A 96 13.15 -1.53 4.08
C ALA A 96 12.65 -1.69 5.51
N GLN A 97 11.64 -2.54 5.72
CA GLN A 97 11.11 -2.82 7.05
C GLN A 97 12.16 -3.49 7.96
N ALA A 98 12.99 -4.37 7.42
CA ALA A 98 14.06 -5.04 8.17
C ALA A 98 15.20 -4.08 8.57
N GLU A 99 15.46 -3.06 7.75
CA GLU A 99 16.61 -2.14 7.90
C GLU A 99 16.23 -0.76 8.45
N GLY A 100 15.03 -0.62 9.03
CA GLY A 100 14.60 0.62 9.69
C GLY A 100 14.19 1.74 8.73
N GLY A 101 13.62 1.39 7.58
CA GLY A 101 13.03 2.32 6.61
C GLY A 101 13.97 2.77 5.49
N ARG A 102 15.15 2.17 5.35
CA ARG A 102 16.12 2.49 4.30
C ARG A 102 16.53 1.24 3.54
N VAL A 103 16.64 1.35 2.22
CA VAL A 103 17.20 0.31 1.35
C VAL A 103 18.32 0.94 0.55
N VAL A 104 19.51 0.38 0.65
CA VAL A 104 20.67 0.75 -0.18
C VAL A 104 20.95 -0.39 -1.16
N GLU A 105 21.50 -0.05 -2.33
CA GLU A 105 21.73 -0.97 -3.45
C GLU A 105 22.45 -2.26 -3.01
N GLU A 106 23.43 -2.13 -2.11
CA GLU A 106 24.24 -3.24 -1.59
C GLU A 106 23.42 -4.30 -0.86
N ILE A 107 22.30 -3.93 -0.21
CA ILE A 107 21.44 -4.88 0.50
C ILE A 107 20.71 -5.77 -0.51
N LEU A 108 20.20 -5.17 -1.60
CA LEU A 108 19.50 -5.89 -2.66
C LEU A 108 20.46 -6.83 -3.43
N VAL A 109 21.69 -6.39 -3.66
CA VAL A 109 22.71 -7.25 -4.28
C VAL A 109 23.09 -8.41 -3.35
N ASN A 110 23.44 -8.12 -2.09
CA ASN A 110 24.02 -9.14 -1.20
C ASN A 110 22.98 -10.13 -0.66
N ARG A 111 21.74 -9.69 -0.38
CA ARG A 111 20.72 -10.55 0.24
C ARG A 111 19.76 -11.18 -0.76
N ARG A 112 19.50 -10.51 -1.87
CA ARG A 112 18.50 -10.93 -2.87
C ARG A 112 19.13 -11.35 -4.19
N GLY A 113 20.45 -11.23 -4.32
CA GLY A 113 21.19 -11.66 -5.51
C GLY A 113 20.89 -10.82 -6.75
N TRP A 114 20.44 -9.58 -6.56
CA TRP A 114 20.13 -8.70 -7.69
C TRP A 114 21.40 -8.26 -8.40
N THR A 115 21.29 -8.06 -9.72
CA THR A 115 22.35 -7.38 -10.45
C THR A 115 22.47 -5.94 -9.96
N TYR A 116 23.69 -5.39 -9.99
CA TYR A 116 23.96 -4.04 -9.54
C TYR A 116 23.08 -3.00 -10.27
N GLU A 117 22.89 -3.16 -11.58
CA GLU A 117 22.04 -2.25 -12.37
C GLU A 117 20.57 -2.29 -11.95
N ARG A 118 20.04 -3.49 -11.63
CA ARG A 118 18.67 -3.67 -11.12
C ARG A 118 18.50 -3.03 -9.75
N ALA A 119 19.44 -3.29 -8.83
CA ALA A 119 19.43 -2.70 -7.48
C ALA A 119 19.51 -1.17 -7.52
N ARG A 120 20.34 -0.62 -8.42
CA ARG A 120 20.49 0.83 -8.63
C ARG A 120 19.27 1.49 -9.24
N ALA A 121 18.64 0.87 -10.23
CA ALA A 121 17.41 1.38 -10.81
C ALA A 121 16.30 1.46 -9.75
N ALA A 122 16.14 0.39 -8.97
CA ALA A 122 15.10 0.34 -7.96
C ALA A 122 15.41 1.28 -6.77
N ALA A 123 16.63 1.28 -6.25
CA ALA A 123 17.03 2.20 -5.18
C ALA A 123 16.83 3.68 -5.59
N ARG A 124 17.05 4.06 -6.86
CA ARG A 124 16.78 5.43 -7.32
C ARG A 124 15.30 5.79 -7.34
N GLU A 125 14.42 4.86 -7.69
CA GLU A 125 12.98 5.07 -7.67
C GLU A 125 12.48 5.28 -6.23
N TYR A 126 13.04 4.54 -5.26
CA TYR A 126 12.62 4.56 -3.86
C TYR A 126 13.41 5.50 -2.93
N ALA A 127 14.63 5.91 -3.28
CA ALA A 127 15.46 6.86 -2.54
C ALA A 127 15.19 8.32 -2.91
N SER A 128 14.15 8.60 -3.70
CA SER A 128 13.69 9.96 -3.92
C SER A 128 13.36 10.63 -2.58
N PRO A 129 13.73 11.92 -2.36
CA PRO A 129 13.53 12.64 -1.10
C PRO A 129 12.08 12.67 -0.56
N ARG A 130 11.12 12.27 -1.39
CA ARG A 130 9.70 12.14 -1.05
C ARG A 130 9.41 11.12 0.04
N TRP A 131 10.27 10.11 0.23
CA TRP A 131 10.03 9.01 1.18
C TRP A 131 10.88 9.06 2.46
N THR A 132 11.86 9.95 2.53
CA THR A 132 12.78 10.07 3.69
C THR A 132 12.15 10.79 4.89
N LEU A 133 10.90 11.28 4.77
CA LEU A 133 10.21 12.07 5.79
C LEU A 133 9.29 11.25 6.73
N LEU A 134 9.39 9.92 6.71
CA LEU A 134 8.63 9.04 7.62
C LEU A 134 9.50 8.23 8.59
N ALA A 135 10.74 8.66 8.82
CA ALA A 135 11.56 8.20 9.95
C ALA A 135 11.53 9.23 11.09
#